data_AF-A0A7K3D551-F1
#
_entry.id   AF-A0A7K3D551-F1
#
_cell.length_a   1.000
_cell.length_b   1.000
_cell.length_c   1.000
_cell.angle_alpha   90.00
_cell.angle_beta   90.00
_cell.angle_gamma   90.00
#
_symmetry.space_group_name_H-M   'P 1'
#
loop_
_entity.id
_entity.type
_entity.pdbx_description
1 polymer ?
#
loop_
_entity_poly.entity_id
_entity_poly.type
_entity_poly.pdbx_seq_one_letter_code
_entity_poly.pdbx_strand_id
1 'polypeptide(L)'
;IRLEHDVSTPHPYSRINSLGGTRGVFEDYPARIYIEPDHTNDQWADFSKYADFDHWLWKEHSNPPGGHGGMDYIMIFRLMQTMQLGLVPDFDVYDAATWTAPVPLSHLSIKAKGAPQAIPDFTRGLWKKERAGVDSEKPKA
;
A
#
# COMPACT_ATOMS: atom_id res chain seq x y z
N ILE A 1 12.31 3.06 -0.51
CA ILE A 1 11.22 2.88 0.47
C ILE A 1 11.76 3.26 1.84
N ARG A 2 10.98 4.04 2.61
CA ARG A 2 11.25 4.30 4.03
C ARG A 2 10.14 3.63 4.84
N LEU A 3 10.50 2.89 5.89
CA LEU A 3 9.57 2.29 6.84
C LEU A 3 9.96 2.75 8.24
N GLU A 4 8.97 2.93 9.10
CA GLU A 4 9.14 3.44 10.46
C GLU A 4 8.22 2.66 11.40
N HIS A 5 8.77 2.26 12.55
CA HIS A 5 8.03 1.62 13.63
C HIS A 5 8.21 2.46 14.89
N ASP A 6 7.42 3.53 15.00
CA ASP A 6 7.31 4.36 16.20
C ASP A 6 5.93 4.13 16.83
N VAL A 7 5.89 3.34 17.90
CA VAL A 7 4.67 2.99 18.63
C VAL A 7 4.83 3.16 20.13
N SER A 8 5.90 3.84 20.55
CA SER A 8 6.30 3.97 21.96
C SER A 8 6.49 5.41 22.41
N THR A 9 6.40 6.37 21.49
CA THR A 9 6.39 7.80 21.81
C THR A 9 4.99 8.39 21.66
N PRO A 10 4.61 9.42 22.44
CA PRO A 10 3.34 10.11 22.27
C PRO A 10 3.41 11.06 21.05
N HIS A 11 2.71 10.71 19.98
CA HIS A 11 2.59 11.53 18.76
C HIS A 11 1.24 11.28 18.06
N PRO A 12 0.78 12.18 17.16
CA PRO A 12 -0.41 11.95 16.36
C PRO A 12 -0.27 10.73 15.44
N TYR A 13 -1.36 9.99 15.22
CA TYR A 13 -1.37 8.84 14.33
C TYR A 13 -0.94 9.22 12.91
N SER A 14 0.00 8.46 12.34
CA SER A 14 0.37 8.56 10.94
C SER A 14 0.86 7.21 10.42
N ARG A 15 0.54 6.92 9.16
CA ARG A 15 1.16 5.82 8.40
C ARG A 15 2.21 6.33 7.40
N ILE A 16 2.49 7.64 7.42
CA ILE A 16 3.32 8.40 6.47
C ILE A 16 2.74 8.39 5.05
N ASN A 17 2.50 7.21 4.46
CA ASN A 17 1.92 6.94 3.15
C ASN A 17 2.31 7.99 2.10
N SER A 18 3.61 8.10 1.86
CA SER A 18 4.21 9.02 0.90
C SER A 18 4.63 8.26 -0.34
N LEU A 19 4.17 8.71 -1.50
CA LEU A 19 4.51 8.17 -2.82
C LEU A 19 4.98 9.30 -3.72
N GLY A 20 6.27 9.30 -4.07
CA GLY A 20 6.87 10.27 -4.97
C GLY A 20 7.34 9.64 -6.27
N GLY A 21 7.06 10.32 -7.38
CA GLY A 21 7.57 10.01 -8.71
C GLY A 21 8.20 11.24 -9.36
N THR A 22 8.62 11.11 -10.62
CA THR A 22 9.30 12.20 -11.35
C THR A 22 8.40 13.37 -11.71
N ARG A 23 7.07 13.21 -11.62
CA ARG A 23 6.07 14.21 -12.00
C ARG A 23 5.08 14.54 -10.87
N GLY A 24 5.38 14.14 -9.65
CA GLY A 24 4.47 14.40 -8.55
C GLY A 24 4.73 13.60 -7.31
N VAL A 25 4.03 13.96 -6.25
CA VAL A 25 4.09 13.33 -4.94
C VAL A 25 2.72 13.37 -4.28
N PHE A 26 2.34 12.28 -3.65
CA PHE A 26 1.21 12.18 -2.74
C PHE A 26 1.72 11.90 -1.32
N GLU A 27 1.09 12.51 -0.32
CA GLU A 27 1.29 12.18 1.09
C GLU A 27 -0.05 12.11 1.80
N ASP A 28 -0.20 11.15 2.72
CA ASP A 28 -1.36 11.05 3.61
C ASP A 28 -1.01 11.51 5.03
N TYR A 29 -2.03 11.69 5.87
CA TYR A 29 -1.93 12.16 7.25
C TYR A 29 -1.36 13.57 7.41
N PRO A 30 -1.95 14.60 6.75
CA PRO A 30 -3.20 14.57 5.98
C PRO A 30 -2.98 14.37 4.47
N ALA A 31 -4.00 13.83 3.79
CA ALA A 31 -4.02 13.65 2.34
C ALA A 31 -3.77 14.95 1.57
N ARG A 32 -2.72 14.97 0.76
CA ARG A 32 -2.27 16.11 -0.06
C ARG A 32 -1.50 15.61 -1.27
N ILE A 33 -1.54 16.39 -2.35
CA ILE A 33 -0.94 15.95 -3.62
C ILE A 33 -0.32 17.09 -4.42
N TYR A 34 0.76 16.82 -5.12
CA TYR A 34 1.38 17.68 -6.11
C TYR A 34 1.62 16.88 -7.39
N ILE A 35 1.12 17.33 -8.56
CA ILE A 35 1.28 16.63 -9.85
C ILE A 35 1.56 17.66 -10.93
N GLU A 36 2.56 17.38 -11.78
CA GLU A 36 2.89 18.15 -12.97
C GLU A 36 2.29 17.53 -14.24
N PRO A 37 1.68 18.34 -15.13
CA PRO A 37 1.83 19.80 -15.23
C PRO A 37 0.68 20.59 -14.60
N ASP A 38 -0.23 19.91 -13.90
CA ASP A 38 -1.48 20.49 -13.39
C ASP A 38 -1.22 21.52 -12.27
N HIS A 39 -0.19 21.29 -11.46
CA HIS A 39 0.30 22.23 -10.47
C HIS A 39 1.61 22.88 -10.93
N THR A 40 1.72 24.20 -10.73
CA THR A 40 2.84 25.02 -11.22
C THR A 40 3.37 26.02 -10.18
N ASN A 41 2.87 25.95 -8.94
CA ASN A 41 3.12 26.92 -7.88
C ASN A 41 3.89 26.34 -6.68
N ASP A 42 4.46 25.14 -6.83
CA ASP A 42 5.19 24.41 -5.76
C ASP A 42 4.39 24.23 -4.46
N GLN A 43 3.05 24.23 -4.53
CA GLN A 43 2.17 24.06 -3.37
C GLN A 43 1.41 22.74 -3.41
N TRP A 44 1.23 22.15 -2.22
CA TRP A 44 0.29 21.05 -2.04
C TRP A 44 -1.12 21.46 -2.47
N ALA A 45 -1.79 20.57 -3.20
CA ALA A 45 -3.19 20.68 -3.55
C ALA A 45 -4.05 19.71 -2.73
N ASP A 46 -5.35 20.01 -2.71
CA ASP A 46 -6.38 19.14 -2.14
C ASP A 46 -6.50 17.84 -2.94
N PHE A 47 -6.26 16.71 -2.27
CA PHE A 47 -6.34 15.38 -2.86
C PHE A 47 -7.78 15.00 -3.24
N SER A 48 -8.81 15.59 -2.60
CA SER A 48 -10.21 15.25 -2.87
C SER A 48 -10.63 15.46 -4.33
N LYS A 49 -9.92 16.33 -5.06
CA LYS A 49 -10.13 16.60 -6.49
C LYS A 49 -9.86 15.39 -7.39
N TYR A 50 -9.19 14.36 -6.87
CA TYR A 50 -8.84 13.15 -7.60
C TYR A 50 -9.77 11.96 -7.27
N ALA A 51 -10.91 12.19 -6.62
CA ALA A 51 -11.89 11.14 -6.29
C ALA A 51 -12.37 10.32 -7.51
N ASP A 52 -12.34 10.90 -8.72
CA ASP A 52 -12.66 10.17 -9.96
C ASP A 52 -11.65 9.03 -10.25
N PHE A 53 -10.47 9.06 -9.65
CA PHE A 53 -9.46 8.00 -9.71
C PHE A 53 -9.64 6.93 -8.65
N ASP A 54 -10.67 7.02 -7.79
CA ASP A 54 -10.91 6.00 -6.77
C ASP A 54 -11.01 4.60 -7.40
N HIS A 55 -10.38 3.65 -6.71
CA HIS A 55 -10.40 2.25 -7.11
C HIS A 55 -11.84 1.72 -7.14
N TRP A 56 -12.16 0.84 -8.08
CA TRP A 56 -13.53 0.36 -8.29
C TRP A 56 -14.15 -0.26 -7.02
N LEU A 57 -13.34 -0.91 -6.18
CA LEU A 57 -13.78 -1.43 -4.87
C LEU A 57 -14.38 -0.32 -3.98
N TRP A 58 -13.75 0.85 -3.92
CA TRP A 58 -14.25 1.98 -3.13
C TRP A 58 -15.46 2.65 -3.79
N LYS A 59 -15.53 2.67 -5.12
CA LYS A 59 -16.71 3.18 -5.84
C LYS A 59 -17.94 2.30 -5.64
N GLU A 60 -17.79 0.98 -5.62
CA GLU A 60 -18.91 0.03 -5.43
C GLU A 60 -19.34 -0.10 -3.98
N HIS A 61 -18.40 0.09 -3.06
CA HIS A 61 -18.62 0.01 -1.63
C HIS A 61 -18.34 1.37 -0.99
N SER A 62 -19.01 2.42 -1.47
CA SER A 62 -18.75 3.82 -1.08
C SER A 62 -19.05 4.16 0.39
N ASN A 63 -19.73 3.26 1.11
CA ASN A 63 -19.94 3.35 2.56
C ASN A 63 -19.80 1.97 3.20
N PRO A 64 -18.57 1.40 3.22
CA PRO A 64 -18.36 0.05 3.69
C PRO A 64 -18.56 0.01 5.21
N PRO A 65 -19.34 -0.95 5.75
CA PRO A 65 -19.49 -1.09 7.19
C PRO A 65 -18.17 -1.51 7.85
N GLY A 66 -17.98 -1.23 9.14
CA GLY A 66 -16.90 -1.83 9.94
C GLY A 66 -15.86 -0.85 10.48
N GLY A 67 -14.73 -1.40 10.90
CA GLY A 67 -13.64 -0.69 11.58
C GLY A 67 -12.70 0.06 10.62
N HIS A 68 -11.85 0.92 11.19
CA HIS A 68 -10.78 1.62 10.49
C HIS A 68 -11.23 2.36 9.21
N GLY A 69 -12.40 2.99 9.22
CA GLY A 69 -12.91 3.73 8.05
C GLY A 69 -13.38 2.84 6.90
N GLY A 70 -13.63 1.55 7.14
CA GLY A 70 -14.21 0.61 6.18
C GLY A 70 -13.19 -0.22 5.39
N MET A 71 -11.88 0.04 5.54
CA MET A 71 -10.83 -0.73 4.86
C MET A 71 -10.83 -2.22 5.25
N ASP A 72 -11.21 -2.54 6.49
CA ASP A 72 -11.30 -3.93 6.99
C ASP A 72 -12.36 -4.72 6.22
N TYR A 73 -13.50 -4.09 5.91
CA TYR A 73 -14.55 -4.70 5.12
C TYR A 73 -14.09 -4.95 3.70
N ILE A 74 -13.45 -3.98 3.06
CA ILE A 74 -12.94 -4.13 1.68
C ILE A 74 -11.94 -5.29 1.62
N MET A 75 -11.03 -5.39 2.60
CA MET A 75 -10.07 -6.49 2.69
C MET A 75 -10.75 -7.86 2.75
N ILE A 76 -11.72 -8.04 3.66
CA ILE A 76 -12.42 -9.32 3.83
C ILE A 76 -13.30 -9.62 2.62
N PHE A 77 -14.05 -8.62 2.13
CA PHE A 77 -14.90 -8.74 0.95
C PHE A 77 -14.08 -9.23 -0.25
N ARG A 78 -12.96 -8.56 -0.54
CA ARG A 78 -12.13 -8.90 -1.70
C ARG A 78 -11.49 -10.27 -1.55
N LEU A 79 -11.02 -10.62 -0.34
CA LEU A 79 -10.52 -11.97 -0.06
C LEU A 79 -11.59 -13.03 -0.36
N MET A 80 -12.82 -12.87 0.15
CA MET A 80 -13.91 -13.81 -0.11
C MET A 80 -14.28 -13.87 -1.60
N GLN A 81 -14.31 -12.73 -2.29
CA GLN A 81 -14.57 -12.68 -3.72
C GLN A 81 -13.53 -13.48 -4.53
N THR A 82 -12.23 -13.33 -4.21
CA THR A 82 -11.18 -14.10 -4.88
C THR A 82 -11.33 -15.61 -4.65
N MET A 83 -11.71 -16.03 -3.43
CA MET A 83 -11.97 -17.43 -3.12
C MET A 83 -13.18 -17.98 -3.86
N GLN A 84 -14.30 -17.25 -3.87
CA GLN A 84 -15.54 -17.68 -4.51
C GLN A 84 -15.42 -17.79 -6.04
N LEU A 85 -14.66 -16.89 -6.66
CA LEU A 85 -14.46 -16.83 -8.11
C LEU A 85 -13.22 -17.61 -8.58
N GLY A 86 -12.44 -18.21 -7.67
CA GLY A 86 -11.20 -18.92 -8.01
C GLY A 86 -10.11 -18.01 -8.58
N LEU A 87 -10.07 -16.74 -8.17
CA LEU A 87 -9.07 -15.77 -8.59
C LEU A 87 -7.81 -15.87 -7.72
N VAL A 88 -6.69 -15.39 -8.26
CA VAL A 88 -5.46 -15.20 -7.48
C VAL A 88 -5.74 -14.11 -6.42
N PRO A 89 -5.34 -14.32 -5.16
CA PRO A 89 -5.44 -13.28 -4.13
C PRO A 89 -4.65 -12.03 -4.53
N ASP A 90 -5.23 -10.85 -4.30
CA ASP A 90 -4.58 -9.56 -4.60
C ASP A 90 -3.26 -9.36 -3.82
N PHE A 91 -3.10 -10.06 -2.70
CA PHE A 91 -1.89 -10.12 -1.87
C PHE A 91 -1.61 -11.58 -1.48
N ASP A 92 -0.53 -12.16 -2.00
CA ASP A 92 -0.23 -13.58 -1.85
C ASP A 92 0.81 -13.90 -0.77
N VAL A 93 1.17 -15.18 -0.63
CA VAL A 93 2.13 -15.65 0.37
C VAL A 93 3.54 -15.06 0.19
N TYR A 94 3.95 -14.75 -1.03
CA TYR A 94 5.26 -14.18 -1.31
C TYR A 94 5.29 -12.71 -0.94
N ASP A 95 4.19 -12.00 -1.15
CA ASP A 95 4.03 -10.63 -0.66
C ASP A 95 4.07 -10.59 0.86
N ALA A 96 3.33 -11.49 1.52
CA ALA A 96 3.32 -11.60 2.98
C ALA A 96 4.72 -11.88 3.55
N ALA A 97 5.46 -12.80 2.94
CA ALA A 97 6.85 -13.10 3.33
C ALA A 97 7.77 -11.90 3.13
N THR A 98 7.64 -11.21 1.98
CA THR A 98 8.46 -10.04 1.64
C THR A 98 8.16 -8.86 2.57
N TRP A 99 6.90 -8.59 2.89
CA TRP A 99 6.49 -7.49 3.76
C TRP A 99 6.80 -7.75 5.24
N THR A 100 6.89 -9.02 5.64
CA THR A 100 7.28 -9.40 7.00
C THR A 100 8.80 -9.45 7.18
N ALA A 101 9.57 -9.69 6.12
CA ALA A 101 11.03 -9.81 6.17
C ALA A 101 11.78 -8.62 6.84
N PRO A 102 11.36 -7.35 6.71
CA PRO A 102 11.99 -6.24 7.40
C PRO A 102 12.05 -6.38 8.92
N VAL A 103 11.11 -7.09 9.56
CA VAL A 103 11.10 -7.26 11.02
C VAL A 103 12.33 -8.04 11.51
N PRO A 104 12.57 -9.31 11.12
CA PRO A 104 13.77 -10.02 11.53
C PRO A 104 15.05 -9.44 10.93
N LEU A 105 15.02 -8.92 9.70
CA LEU A 105 16.21 -8.37 9.04
C LEU A 105 16.68 -7.06 9.69
N SER A 106 15.77 -6.19 10.13
CA SER A 106 16.13 -4.98 10.88
C SER A 106 16.77 -5.33 12.23
N HIS A 107 16.26 -6.36 12.93
CA HIS A 107 16.90 -6.87 14.15
C HIS A 107 18.33 -7.37 13.90
N LEU A 108 18.56 -8.12 12.82
CA LEU A 108 19.91 -8.55 12.43
C LEU A 108 20.80 -7.36 12.07
N SER A 109 20.28 -6.37 11.35
CA SER A 109 21.00 -5.13 11.02
C SER A 109 21.44 -4.38 12.27
N ILE A 110 20.54 -4.20 13.25
CA ILE A 110 20.84 -3.53 14.53
C ILE A 110 21.97 -4.26 15.27
N LYS A 111 21.89 -5.60 15.37
CA LYS A 111 22.97 -6.42 15.97
C LYS A 111 24.29 -6.27 15.22
N ALA A 112 24.24 -6.09 13.91
CA ALA A 112 25.38 -5.84 13.05
C ALA A 112 25.77 -4.34 12.94
N LYS A 113 25.40 -3.51 13.94
CA LYS A 113 25.72 -2.07 13.99
C LYS A 113 25.21 -1.28 12.77
N GLY A 114 24.04 -1.64 12.26
CA GLY A 114 23.39 -0.98 11.14
C GLY A 114 23.83 -1.49 9.76
N ALA A 115 24.58 -2.59 9.68
CA ALA A 115 25.00 -3.15 8.41
C ALA A 115 23.79 -3.61 7.55
N PRO A 116 23.77 -3.31 6.24
CA PRO A 116 22.71 -3.76 5.34
C PRO A 116 22.50 -5.28 5.35
N GLN A 117 21.24 -5.71 5.33
CA GLN A 117 20.86 -7.12 5.23
C GLN A 117 20.17 -7.36 3.89
N ALA A 118 20.52 -8.46 3.22
CA ALA A 118 19.88 -8.83 1.97
C ALA A 118 18.45 -9.34 2.24
N ILE A 119 17.48 -8.80 1.50
CA ILE A 119 16.11 -9.33 1.50
C ILE A 119 16.08 -10.57 0.59
N PRO A 120 15.63 -11.74 1.09
CA PRO A 120 15.51 -12.94 0.27
C PRO A 120 14.53 -12.76 -0.88
N ASP A 121 14.87 -13.30 -2.05
CA ASP A 121 13.90 -13.45 -3.14
C ASP A 121 13.04 -14.69 -2.88
N PHE A 122 11.90 -14.48 -2.19
CA PHE A 122 10.95 -15.54 -1.89
C PHE A 122 10.28 -16.13 -3.13
N THR A 123 10.30 -15.40 -4.25
CA THR A 123 9.69 -15.83 -5.52
C THR A 123 10.63 -16.69 -6.38
N ARG A 124 11.92 -16.78 -6.01
CA ARG A 124 12.97 -17.48 -6.77
C ARG A 124 13.05 -16.99 -8.23
N GLY A 125 13.07 -15.68 -8.41
CA GLY A 125 13.16 -15.01 -9.71
C GLY A 125 11.83 -14.83 -10.43
N LEU A 126 10.73 -15.37 -9.89
CA LEU A 126 9.40 -15.23 -10.51
C LEU A 126 8.82 -13.82 -10.40
N TRP A 127 9.36 -12.95 -9.53
CA TRP A 127 9.01 -11.52 -9.48
C TRP A 127 9.24 -10.79 -10.81
N LYS A 128 10.06 -11.35 -11.71
CA LYS A 128 10.29 -10.82 -13.06
C LYS A 128 9.16 -11.12 -14.04
N LYS A 129 8.25 -12.03 -13.69
CA LYS A 129 7.07 -12.35 -14.50
C LYS A 129 5.93 -11.43 -14.11
N GLU A 130 5.04 -11.20 -15.05
CA GLU A 130 3.78 -10.53 -14.77
C GLU A 130 2.98 -11.31 -13.73
N ARG A 131 2.40 -10.58 -12.78
CA ARG A 131 1.53 -11.12 -11.74
C ARG A 131 0.43 -10.10 -11.48
N ALA A 132 -0.80 -10.57 -11.32
CA ALA A 132 -1.86 -9.75 -10.76
C ALA A 132 -1.46 -9.28 -9.34
N GLY A 133 -1.94 -8.12 -8.94
CA GLY A 133 -1.65 -7.54 -7.62
C GLY A 133 -2.84 -6.77 -7.07
N VAL A 134 -2.55 -5.85 -6.15
CA VAL A 134 -3.56 -5.06 -5.43
C VAL A 134 -4.34 -4.06 -6.30
N ASP A 135 -3.86 -3.74 -7.50
CA ASP A 135 -4.58 -2.98 -8.53
C ASP A 135 -5.35 -3.94 -9.44
N SER A 136 -6.21 -4.77 -8.84
CA SER A 136 -6.92 -5.82 -9.56
C SER A 136 -8.10 -5.24 -10.33
N GLU A 137 -8.32 -5.67 -11.57
CA GLU A 137 -9.51 -5.26 -12.32
C GLU A 137 -10.78 -5.86 -11.72
N LYS A 138 -11.91 -5.16 -11.90
CA LYS A 138 -13.23 -5.67 -11.51
C LYS A 138 -13.51 -6.99 -12.24
N PRO A 139 -13.76 -8.11 -11.53
CA PRO A 139 -14.13 -9.37 -12.18
C PRO A 139 -15.43 -9.23 -12.96
N LYS A 140 -15.49 -9.86 -14.15
CA LYS A 140 -16.75 -10.00 -14.90
C LYS A 140 -17.63 -11.04 -14.19
N ALA A 141 -18.91 -10.70 -14.04
CA ALA A 141 -19.93 -11.62 -13.52
C ALA A 141 -20.17 -12.80 -14.47
#